data_AF-M0NV40-F1
#
_entry.id   AF-M0NV40-F1
#
_cell.length_a   1.000
_cell.length_b   1.000
_cell.length_c   1.000
_cell.angle_alpha   90.00
_cell.angle_beta   90.00
_cell.angle_gamma   90.00
#
_symmetry.space_group_name_H-M   'P 1'
#
loop_
_entity.id
_entity.type
_entity.pdbx_description
1 polymer ?
#
loop_
_entity_poly.entity_id
_entity_poly.type
_entity_poly.pdbx_seq_one_letter_code
_entity_poly.pdbx_strand_id
1 'polypeptide(L)'
;MPSPFAALSGLVGGLLDRSRAGFRRLKPGGGGLAVGVVVLVTLATTLGIVGLGAAFDATIDREVTVDNPDHPPESTCETFGDDEDSLVAEQCDQPERIDVDVGEELRSASGDYVGYALIGVPIWWVVFALALHGGARVAGGAGSVGDSFAVAAWALAAELVRLAVGLAAIWYALATATVEGTTIDAIANEIVAAMSAMEGPLLAASAVVIAVQWVVVVGGLEAYHDLDRGVAGTVAGVFALLGLLIAAV
;
A
#
# COMPACT_ATOMS: atom_id res chain seq x y z
N MET A 1 -15.54 32.38 25.87
CA MET A 1 -14.57 31.31 25.55
C MET A 1 -14.71 31.02 24.07
N PRO A 2 -13.64 31.02 23.27
CA PRO A 2 -13.73 30.63 21.86
C PRO A 2 -14.27 29.19 21.77
N SER A 3 -15.16 28.94 20.81
CA SER A 3 -15.72 27.59 20.64
C SER A 3 -14.62 26.63 20.17
N PRO A 4 -14.66 25.34 20.55
CA PRO A 4 -13.72 24.35 20.04
C PRO A 4 -13.72 24.27 18.50
N PHE A 5 -14.87 24.55 17.88
CA PHE A 5 -15.00 24.65 16.42
C PHE A 5 -14.23 25.85 15.81
N ALA A 6 -14.16 26.98 16.51
CA ALA A 6 -13.36 28.13 16.07
C ALA A 6 -11.85 27.80 16.13
N ALA A 7 -11.41 27.05 17.13
CA ALA A 7 -10.02 26.59 17.22
C ALA A 7 -9.67 25.60 16.09
N LEU A 8 -10.55 24.62 15.84
CA LEU A 8 -10.36 23.63 14.77
C LEU A 8 -10.33 24.27 13.38
N SER A 9 -11.28 25.16 13.09
CA SER A 9 -11.34 25.88 11.81
C SER A 9 -10.11 26.77 11.60
N GLY A 10 -9.63 27.44 12.64
CA GLY A 10 -8.40 28.21 12.59
C GLY A 10 -7.16 27.35 12.29
N LEU A 11 -7.09 26.15 12.90
CA LEU A 11 -6.01 25.20 12.64
C LEU A 11 -6.03 24.70 11.19
N VAL A 12 -7.19 24.27 10.70
CA VAL A 12 -7.35 23.82 9.30
C VAL A 12 -7.01 24.94 8.33
N GLY A 13 -7.51 26.15 8.56
CA GLY A 13 -7.19 27.34 7.75
C GLY A 13 -5.69 27.60 7.69
N GLY A 14 -5.00 27.56 8.84
CA GLY A 14 -3.56 27.75 8.90
C GLY A 14 -2.75 26.66 8.19
N LEU A 15 -3.22 25.40 8.22
CA LEU A 15 -2.61 24.31 7.46
C LEU A 15 -2.78 24.50 5.95
N LEU A 16 -3.97 24.89 5.49
CA LEU A 16 -4.25 25.20 4.09
C LEU A 16 -3.39 26.37 3.58
N ASP A 17 -3.28 27.44 4.37
CA ASP A 17 -2.43 28.58 4.05
C ASP A 17 -0.95 28.17 3.93
N ARG A 18 -0.47 27.30 4.83
CA ARG A 18 0.91 26.79 4.79
C ARG A 18 1.15 25.89 3.58
N SER A 19 0.20 25.01 3.27
CA SER A 19 0.23 24.14 2.09
C SER A 19 0.34 24.98 0.81
N ARG A 20 -0.58 25.95 0.63
CA ARG A 20 -0.57 26.88 -0.51
C ARG A 20 0.75 27.67 -0.59
N ALA A 21 1.25 28.18 0.54
CA ALA A 21 2.52 28.89 0.57
C ALA A 21 3.71 27.99 0.19
N GLY A 22 3.70 26.71 0.56
CA GLY A 22 4.68 25.71 0.16
C GLY A 22 4.70 25.53 -1.37
N PHE A 23 3.53 25.30 -1.97
CA PHE A 23 3.42 25.18 -3.42
C PHE A 23 3.82 26.46 -4.16
N ARG A 24 3.54 27.66 -3.63
CA ARG A 24 4.02 28.92 -4.24
C ARG A 24 5.54 29.07 -4.23
N ARG A 25 6.23 28.49 -3.24
CA ARG A 25 7.70 28.50 -3.17
C ARG A 25 8.32 27.51 -4.15
N LEU A 26 7.65 26.38 -4.38
CA LEU A 26 8.00 25.41 -5.40
C LEU A 26 7.58 26.00 -6.76
N LYS A 27 8.53 26.44 -7.60
CA LYS A 27 8.18 27.01 -8.91
C LYS A 27 7.32 26.01 -9.72
N PRO A 28 6.21 26.44 -10.34
CA PRO A 28 5.46 25.59 -11.25
C PRO A 28 6.36 25.11 -12.39
N GLY A 29 6.23 23.83 -12.77
CA GLY A 29 7.07 23.20 -13.80
C GLY A 29 8.33 22.45 -13.31
N GLY A 30 8.52 22.28 -12.00
CA GLY A 30 9.61 21.47 -11.43
C GLY A 30 9.44 19.95 -11.59
N GLY A 31 9.18 19.46 -12.80
CA GLY A 31 8.84 18.05 -13.07
C GLY A 31 9.84 17.03 -12.51
N GLY A 32 11.14 17.36 -12.49
CA GLY A 32 12.17 16.50 -11.91
C GLY A 32 12.01 16.25 -10.40
N LEU A 33 11.50 17.25 -9.65
CA LEU A 33 11.24 17.08 -8.21
C LEU A 33 10.04 16.17 -7.97
N ALA A 34 8.98 16.30 -8.77
CA ALA A 34 7.81 15.43 -8.68
C ALA A 34 8.18 13.97 -8.98
N VAL A 35 8.93 13.72 -10.04
CA VAL A 35 9.45 12.39 -10.38
C VAL A 35 10.34 11.85 -9.25
N GLY A 36 11.24 12.67 -8.69
CA GLY A 36 12.10 12.27 -7.57
C GLY A 36 11.31 11.81 -6.35
N VAL A 37 10.22 12.51 -5.99
CA VAL A 37 9.32 12.11 -4.90
C VAL A 37 8.65 10.76 -5.21
N VAL A 38 8.16 10.56 -6.43
CA VAL A 38 7.49 9.30 -6.82
C VAL A 38 8.47 8.14 -6.81
N VAL A 39 9.69 8.33 -7.31
CA VAL A 39 10.75 7.31 -7.24
C VAL A 39 11.04 6.95 -5.79
N LEU A 40 11.18 7.95 -4.90
CA LEU A 40 11.41 7.71 -3.49
C LEU A 40 10.26 6.91 -2.85
N VAL A 41 9.00 7.27 -3.13
CA VAL A 41 7.84 6.54 -2.62
C VAL A 41 7.81 5.11 -3.16
N THR A 42 8.07 4.93 -4.45
CA THR A 42 8.12 3.61 -5.10
C THR A 42 9.17 2.71 -4.46
N LEU A 43 10.38 3.23 -4.25
CA LEU A 43 11.46 2.49 -3.59
C LEU A 43 11.13 2.19 -2.14
N ALA A 44 10.57 3.16 -1.39
CA ALA A 44 10.17 2.96 -0.01
C ALA A 44 9.09 1.87 0.12
N THR A 45 8.06 1.90 -0.73
CA THR A 45 7.01 0.87 -0.77
C THR A 45 7.60 -0.50 -1.10
N THR A 46 8.49 -0.57 -2.09
CA THR A 46 9.17 -1.81 -2.48
C THR A 46 10.00 -2.38 -1.33
N LEU A 47 10.80 -1.53 -0.67
CA LEU A 47 11.57 -1.93 0.50
C LEU A 47 10.68 -2.31 1.69
N GLY A 48 9.50 -1.69 1.82
CA GLY A 48 8.49 -2.06 2.81
C GLY A 48 7.98 -3.48 2.62
N ILE A 49 7.68 -3.88 1.37
CA ILE A 49 7.25 -5.25 1.03
C ILE A 49 8.36 -6.25 1.33
N VAL A 50 9.60 -5.96 0.91
CA VAL A 50 10.75 -6.83 1.21
C VAL A 50 10.98 -6.95 2.71
N GLY A 51 10.90 -5.83 3.43
CA GLY A 51 11.02 -5.81 4.89
C GLY A 51 9.91 -6.58 5.60
N LEU A 52 8.70 -6.56 5.06
CA LEU A 52 7.58 -7.35 5.57
C LEU A 52 7.82 -8.85 5.36
N GLY A 53 8.29 -9.27 4.19
CA GLY A 53 8.68 -10.66 3.94
C GLY A 53 9.76 -11.13 4.92
N ALA A 54 10.78 -10.30 5.16
CA ALA A 54 11.82 -10.60 6.15
C ALA A 54 11.28 -10.65 7.60
N ALA A 55 10.22 -9.89 7.91
CA ALA A 55 9.55 -9.95 9.21
C ALA A 55 8.78 -11.25 9.42
N PHE A 56 8.09 -11.76 8.39
CA PHE A 56 7.42 -13.06 8.47
C PHE A 56 8.42 -14.19 8.74
N ASP A 57 9.46 -14.27 7.92
CA ASP A 57 10.57 -15.22 8.04
C ASP A 57 11.24 -15.17 9.43
N ALA A 58 11.47 -13.97 9.97
CA ALA A 58 12.11 -13.81 11.28
C ALA A 58 11.18 -14.11 12.48
N THR A 59 9.85 -14.06 12.30
CA THR A 59 8.88 -14.13 13.41
C THR A 59 8.10 -15.45 13.43
N ILE A 60 7.93 -16.10 12.28
CA ILE A 60 7.18 -17.34 12.12
C ILE A 60 8.17 -18.48 11.88
N ASP A 61 8.71 -19.02 12.97
CA ASP A 61 9.58 -20.20 12.95
C ASP A 61 8.71 -21.45 13.14
N ARG A 62 8.10 -21.93 12.04
CA ARG A 62 7.18 -23.08 12.03
C ARG A 62 7.33 -23.91 10.76
N GLU A 63 7.54 -25.20 10.97
CA GLU A 63 7.51 -26.21 9.91
C GLU A 63 6.17 -26.97 9.95
N VAL A 64 5.55 -27.13 8.79
CA VAL A 64 4.33 -27.94 8.64
C VAL A 64 4.56 -28.98 7.55
N THR A 65 4.31 -30.25 7.90
CA THR A 65 4.36 -31.35 6.92
C THR A 65 3.14 -31.30 6.01
N VAL A 66 3.35 -31.14 4.71
CA VAL A 66 2.30 -31.11 3.68
C VAL A 66 2.52 -32.20 2.64
N ASP A 67 1.51 -32.46 1.80
CA ASP A 67 1.68 -33.30 0.61
C ASP A 67 2.59 -32.59 -0.39
N ASN A 68 3.56 -33.31 -0.95
CA ASN A 68 4.46 -32.78 -1.95
C ASN A 68 3.70 -32.56 -3.27
N PRO A 69 3.54 -31.31 -3.75
CA PRO A 69 2.83 -31.05 -5.00
C PRO A 69 3.56 -31.60 -6.23
N ASP A 70 4.86 -31.85 -6.12
CA ASP A 70 5.69 -32.43 -7.17
C ASP A 70 5.64 -33.98 -7.17
N HIS A 71 5.07 -34.60 -6.14
CA HIS A 71 4.82 -36.05 -6.09
C HIS A 71 3.44 -36.40 -6.69
N PRO A 72 3.37 -37.21 -7.76
CA PRO A 72 2.11 -37.59 -8.39
C PRO A 72 1.25 -38.45 -7.46
N PRO A 73 -0.08 -38.55 -7.70
CA PRO A 73 -0.93 -39.46 -6.94
C PRO A 73 -0.46 -40.91 -7.06
N GLU A 74 -0.60 -41.69 -5.99
CA GLU A 74 -0.19 -43.11 -5.92
C GLU A 74 -0.64 -43.92 -7.15
N SER A 75 -1.89 -43.73 -7.57
CA SER A 75 -2.46 -44.43 -8.74
C SER A 75 -1.72 -44.14 -10.05
N THR A 76 -1.13 -42.95 -10.18
CA THR A 76 -0.33 -42.54 -11.33
C THR A 76 1.06 -43.17 -11.26
N CYS A 77 1.67 -43.20 -10.08
CA CYS A 77 2.97 -43.83 -9.86
C CYS A 77 2.90 -45.37 -10.01
N GLU A 78 1.85 -46.03 -9.52
CA GLU A 78 1.62 -47.47 -9.76
C GLU A 78 1.44 -47.80 -11.25
N THR A 79 0.92 -46.86 -12.05
CA THR A 79 0.63 -47.09 -13.48
C THR A 79 1.84 -46.78 -14.38
N PHE A 80 2.64 -45.78 -14.01
CA PHE A 80 3.67 -45.20 -14.91
C PHE A 80 5.05 -45.05 -14.27
N GLY A 81 5.22 -45.38 -12.98
CA GLY A 81 6.46 -45.18 -12.22
C GLY A 81 7.55 -46.18 -12.57
N ASP A 82 7.17 -47.40 -12.99
CA ASP A 82 8.11 -48.46 -13.40
C ASP A 82 8.60 -48.32 -14.86
N ASP A 83 8.07 -47.36 -15.61
CA ASP A 83 8.35 -47.17 -17.04
C ASP A 83 9.45 -46.10 -17.19
N GLU A 84 10.70 -46.51 -17.43
CA GLU A 84 11.88 -45.61 -17.47
C GLU A 84 11.80 -44.54 -18.59
N ASP A 85 10.95 -44.74 -19.61
CA ASP A 85 10.69 -43.76 -20.67
C ASP A 85 9.59 -42.73 -20.31
N SER A 86 8.99 -42.85 -19.12
CA SER A 86 7.95 -41.95 -18.61
C SER A 86 8.53 -40.68 -18.01
N LEU A 87 8.01 -39.53 -18.43
CA LEU A 87 8.34 -38.22 -17.84
C LEU A 87 7.93 -38.09 -16.36
N VAL A 88 7.22 -39.08 -15.81
CA VAL A 88 6.62 -39.06 -14.47
C VAL A 88 7.40 -39.95 -13.49
N ALA A 89 8.26 -40.86 -13.97
CA ALA A 89 9.02 -41.79 -13.14
C ALA A 89 9.92 -41.05 -12.13
N GLU A 90 10.63 -40.01 -12.59
CA GLU A 90 11.51 -39.17 -11.74
C GLU A 90 10.73 -38.40 -10.65
N GLN A 91 9.43 -38.15 -10.84
CA GLN A 91 8.59 -37.48 -9.85
C GLN A 91 8.05 -38.46 -8.79
N CYS A 92 7.92 -39.75 -9.11
CA CYS A 92 7.49 -40.79 -8.18
C CYS A 92 8.59 -41.21 -7.19
N ASP A 93 9.86 -40.87 -7.45
CA ASP A 93 10.97 -41.05 -6.50
C ASP A 93 11.03 -39.96 -5.41
N GLN A 94 10.24 -38.89 -5.56
CA GLN A 94 10.17 -37.83 -4.57
C GLN A 94 9.37 -38.26 -3.34
N PRO A 95 9.63 -37.71 -2.15
CA PRO A 95 8.83 -38.04 -0.97
C PRO A 95 7.38 -37.55 -1.13
N GLU A 96 6.41 -38.36 -0.69
CA GLU A 96 4.98 -38.02 -0.65
C GLU A 96 4.69 -36.78 0.20
N ARG A 97 5.48 -36.58 1.26
CA ARG A 97 5.30 -35.52 2.26
C ARG A 97 6.60 -34.74 2.41
N ILE A 98 6.49 -33.41 2.46
CA ILE A 98 7.61 -32.50 2.69
C ILE A 98 7.28 -31.56 3.86
N ASP A 99 8.30 -31.17 4.61
CA ASP A 99 8.19 -30.14 5.64
C ASP A 99 8.41 -28.77 4.98
N VAL A 100 7.43 -27.88 5.13
CA VAL A 100 7.48 -26.51 4.59
C VAL A 100 7.66 -25.52 5.73
N ASP A 101 8.68 -24.68 5.62
CA ASP A 101 8.86 -23.50 6.47
C ASP A 101 7.84 -22.42 6.07
N VAL A 102 6.90 -22.15 6.97
CA VAL A 102 5.82 -21.21 6.72
C VAL A 102 6.34 -19.77 6.62
N GLY A 103 7.40 -19.42 7.34
CA GLY A 103 8.04 -18.11 7.30
C GLY A 103 8.71 -17.84 5.95
N GLU A 104 9.47 -18.81 5.45
CA GLU A 104 10.13 -18.72 4.13
C GLU A 104 9.10 -18.64 2.99
N GLU A 105 8.04 -19.45 3.05
CA GLU A 105 6.98 -19.44 2.05
C GLU A 105 6.24 -18.08 2.01
N LEU A 106 5.90 -17.51 3.18
CA LEU A 106 5.28 -16.18 3.27
C LEU A 106 6.22 -15.08 2.77
N ARG A 107 7.53 -15.21 2.99
CA ARG A 107 8.54 -14.30 2.47
C ARG A 107 8.63 -14.38 0.95
N SER A 108 8.63 -15.58 0.38
CA SER A 108 8.60 -15.82 -1.06
C SER A 108 7.37 -15.18 -1.68
N ALA A 109 6.18 -15.49 -1.14
CA ALA A 109 4.92 -14.91 -1.58
C ALA A 109 4.87 -13.38 -1.47
N SER A 110 5.48 -12.80 -0.43
CA SER A 110 5.63 -11.34 -0.31
C SER A 110 6.52 -10.77 -1.42
N GLY A 111 7.55 -11.51 -1.84
CA GLY A 111 8.46 -11.16 -2.93
C GLY A 111 7.75 -10.95 -4.27
N ASP A 112 6.70 -11.72 -4.55
CA ASP A 112 5.89 -11.59 -5.78
C ASP A 112 5.22 -10.22 -5.90
N TYR A 113 5.01 -9.52 -4.77
CA TYR A 113 4.44 -8.18 -4.75
C TYR A 113 5.41 -7.05 -5.06
N VAL A 114 6.72 -7.33 -5.12
CA VAL A 114 7.74 -6.33 -5.46
C VAL A 114 7.48 -5.73 -6.85
N GLY A 115 7.13 -6.57 -7.84
CA GLY A 115 6.80 -6.11 -9.18
C GLY A 115 5.60 -5.17 -9.19
N TYR A 116 4.56 -5.48 -8.41
CA TYR A 116 3.38 -4.64 -8.26
C TYR A 116 3.70 -3.30 -7.61
N ALA A 117 4.59 -3.21 -6.63
CA ALA A 117 4.99 -1.93 -6.06
C ALA A 117 5.78 -1.05 -7.04
N LEU A 118 6.74 -1.65 -7.75
CA LEU A 118 7.60 -0.94 -8.71
C LEU A 118 6.82 -0.28 -9.84
N ILE A 119 5.76 -0.94 -10.30
CA ILE A 119 4.95 -0.47 -11.45
C ILE A 119 3.66 0.22 -10.97
N GLY A 120 3.03 -0.30 -9.92
CA GLY A 120 1.75 0.16 -9.40
C GLY A 120 1.82 1.58 -8.84
N VAL A 121 2.88 1.95 -8.12
CA VAL A 121 3.01 3.31 -7.57
C VAL A 121 3.11 4.36 -8.69
N PRO A 122 3.98 4.22 -9.71
CA PRO A 122 3.99 5.14 -10.85
C PRO A 122 2.67 5.19 -11.63
N ILE A 123 2.03 4.03 -11.86
CA ILE A 123 0.74 3.99 -12.56
C ILE A 123 -0.33 4.74 -11.75
N TRP A 124 -0.43 4.48 -10.46
CA TRP A 124 -1.38 5.14 -9.58
C TRP A 124 -1.16 6.64 -9.53
N TRP A 125 0.10 7.08 -9.47
CA TRP A 125 0.46 8.50 -9.56
C TRP A 125 -0.07 9.14 -10.85
N VAL A 126 0.14 8.50 -11.99
CA VAL A 126 -0.33 8.98 -13.30
C VAL A 126 -1.87 9.08 -13.31
N VAL A 127 -2.56 8.02 -12.89
CA VAL A 127 -4.02 7.97 -12.85
C VAL A 127 -4.56 9.07 -11.94
N PHE A 128 -4.02 9.20 -10.73
CA PHE A 128 -4.44 10.22 -9.77
C PHE A 128 -4.17 11.64 -10.28
N ALA A 129 -3.01 11.89 -10.88
CA ALA A 129 -2.66 13.19 -11.46
C ALA A 129 -3.61 13.58 -12.60
N LEU A 130 -3.95 12.65 -13.49
CA LEU A 130 -4.88 12.89 -14.60
C LEU A 130 -6.31 13.11 -14.10
N ALA A 131 -6.76 12.33 -13.13
CA ALA A 131 -8.06 12.52 -12.50
C ALA A 131 -8.15 13.89 -11.80
N LEU A 132 -7.10 14.26 -11.06
CA LEU A 132 -6.99 15.56 -10.42
C LEU A 132 -7.00 16.70 -11.44
N HIS A 133 -6.28 16.55 -12.55
CA HIS A 133 -6.30 17.52 -13.65
C HIS A 133 -7.70 17.68 -14.23
N GLY A 134 -8.38 16.57 -14.52
CA GLY A 134 -9.75 16.56 -15.01
C GLY A 134 -10.71 17.26 -14.04
N GLY A 135 -10.64 16.93 -12.75
CA GLY A 135 -11.44 17.56 -11.70
C GLY A 135 -11.19 19.06 -11.60
N ALA A 136 -9.91 19.49 -11.65
CA ALA A 136 -9.56 20.90 -11.64
C ALA A 136 -10.08 21.65 -12.87
N ARG A 137 -10.05 21.03 -14.06
CA ARG A 137 -10.56 21.64 -15.30
C ARG A 137 -12.07 21.75 -15.35
N VAL A 138 -12.80 20.73 -14.89
CA VAL A 138 -14.25 20.80 -14.72
C VAL A 138 -14.64 21.91 -13.76
N ALA A 139 -13.81 22.15 -12.74
CA ALA A 139 -13.98 23.23 -11.77
C ALA A 139 -13.53 24.62 -12.25
N GLY A 140 -13.06 24.76 -13.49
CA GLY A 140 -12.65 26.05 -14.08
C GLY A 140 -11.20 26.47 -13.81
N GLY A 141 -10.34 25.58 -13.28
CA GLY A 141 -8.96 25.88 -12.97
C GLY A 141 -8.06 26.02 -14.21
N ALA A 142 -7.06 26.91 -14.14
CA ALA A 142 -6.22 27.28 -15.30
C ALA A 142 -4.86 26.54 -15.39
N GLY A 143 -4.52 25.70 -14.40
CA GLY A 143 -3.22 25.03 -14.30
C GLY A 143 -2.95 23.98 -15.39
N SER A 144 -1.67 23.66 -15.61
CA SER A 144 -1.23 22.66 -16.58
C SER A 144 -1.40 21.23 -16.06
N VAL A 145 -1.24 20.23 -16.94
CA VAL A 145 -1.22 18.81 -16.53
C VAL A 145 -0.04 18.55 -15.60
N GLY A 146 1.14 19.10 -15.91
CA GLY A 146 2.35 18.94 -15.09
C GLY A 146 2.19 19.46 -13.66
N ASP A 147 1.38 20.50 -13.47
CA ASP A 147 1.05 21.00 -12.14
C ASP A 147 0.25 19.98 -11.33
N SER A 148 -0.71 19.30 -11.95
CA SER A 148 -1.47 18.22 -11.32
C SER A 148 -0.58 17.03 -10.95
N PHE A 149 0.40 16.69 -11.78
CA PHE A 149 1.42 15.68 -11.45
C PHE A 149 2.28 16.07 -10.25
N ALA A 150 2.66 17.34 -10.13
CA ALA A 150 3.40 17.85 -8.98
C ALA A 150 2.57 17.78 -7.69
N VAL A 151 1.29 18.16 -7.73
CA VAL A 151 0.39 18.06 -6.58
C VAL A 151 0.19 16.60 -6.18
N ALA A 152 -0.06 15.72 -7.15
CA ALA A 152 -0.21 14.28 -6.92
C ALA A 152 1.04 13.66 -6.28
N ALA A 153 2.25 14.05 -6.71
CA ALA A 153 3.49 13.54 -6.12
C ALA A 153 3.63 13.92 -4.64
N TRP A 154 3.30 15.17 -4.27
CA TRP A 154 3.33 15.59 -2.87
C TRP A 154 2.23 14.98 -2.02
N ALA A 155 1.06 14.69 -2.59
CA ALA A 155 0.03 13.92 -1.90
C ALA A 155 0.51 12.47 -1.66
N LEU A 156 1.22 11.87 -2.61
CA LEU A 156 1.83 10.55 -2.44
C LEU A 156 2.93 10.52 -1.38
N ALA A 157 3.66 11.62 -1.15
CA ALA A 157 4.66 11.66 -0.09
C ALA A 157 4.08 11.37 1.30
N ALA A 158 2.80 11.72 1.53
CA ALA A 158 2.10 11.39 2.78
C ALA A 158 1.87 9.88 2.95
N GLU A 159 1.86 9.09 1.87
CA GLU A 159 1.74 7.63 1.92
C GLU A 159 2.91 6.97 2.65
N LEU A 160 4.09 7.61 2.69
CA LEU A 160 5.22 7.08 3.45
C LEU A 160 4.90 6.94 4.93
N VAL A 161 4.10 7.85 5.47
CA VAL A 161 3.65 7.78 6.86
C VAL A 161 2.69 6.61 7.03
N ARG A 162 1.74 6.42 6.09
CA ARG A 162 0.81 5.30 6.13
C ARG A 162 1.53 3.96 6.01
N LEU A 163 2.51 3.87 5.12
CA LEU A 163 3.37 2.70 4.95
C LEU A 163 4.11 2.38 6.25
N ALA A 164 4.76 3.36 6.86
CA ALA A 164 5.49 3.17 8.12
C ALA A 164 4.56 2.70 9.25
N VAL A 165 3.37 3.30 9.38
CA VAL A 165 2.37 2.89 10.37
C VAL A 165 1.84 1.48 10.06
N GLY A 166 1.59 1.15 8.80
CA GLY A 166 1.16 -0.18 8.36
C GLY A 166 2.18 -1.26 8.72
N LEU A 167 3.45 -1.03 8.37
CA LEU A 167 4.55 -1.94 8.72
C LEU A 167 4.69 -2.10 10.23
N ALA A 168 4.61 -1.01 11.00
CA ALA A 168 4.69 -1.07 12.45
C ALA A 168 3.51 -1.83 13.08
N ALA A 169 2.30 -1.65 12.55
CA ALA A 169 1.10 -2.34 13.01
C ALA A 169 1.16 -3.85 12.70
N ILE A 170 1.58 -4.22 11.49
CA ILE A 170 1.75 -5.62 11.09
C ILE A 170 2.83 -6.27 11.95
N TRP A 171 3.99 -5.62 12.09
CA TRP A 171 5.07 -6.11 12.96
C TRP A 171 4.57 -6.33 14.39
N TYR A 172 3.85 -5.36 14.95
CA TYR A 172 3.29 -5.46 16.30
C TYR A 172 2.28 -6.61 16.43
N ALA A 173 1.38 -6.76 15.46
CA ALA A 173 0.40 -7.83 15.44
C ALA A 173 1.09 -9.21 15.38
N LEU A 174 2.10 -9.38 14.53
CA LEU A 174 2.87 -10.63 14.45
C LEU A 174 3.66 -10.90 15.73
N ALA A 175 4.34 -9.89 16.28
CA ALA A 175 5.16 -10.05 17.48
C ALA A 175 4.33 -10.33 18.75
N THR A 176 3.03 -10.06 18.73
CA THR A 176 2.12 -10.28 19.87
C THR A 176 1.15 -11.44 19.66
N ALA A 177 1.03 -11.96 18.44
CA ALA A 177 0.22 -13.12 18.14
C ALA A 177 0.88 -14.40 18.67
N THR A 178 0.11 -15.23 19.36
CA THR A 178 0.47 -16.62 19.65
C THR A 178 0.06 -17.46 18.46
N VAL A 179 0.99 -17.72 17.54
CA VAL A 179 0.76 -18.66 16.44
C VAL A 179 1.01 -20.07 16.96
N GLU A 180 -0.05 -20.84 17.17
CA GLU A 180 -0.03 -22.19 17.76
C GLU A 180 -0.50 -23.27 16.78
N GLY A 181 -1.11 -22.88 15.65
CA GLY A 181 -1.61 -23.79 14.63
C GLY A 181 -0.58 -24.84 14.17
N THR A 182 -1.06 -26.06 13.92
CA THR A 182 -0.25 -27.20 13.45
C THR A 182 -0.50 -27.54 11.97
N THR A 183 -1.37 -26.77 11.31
CA THR A 183 -1.65 -26.88 9.87
C THR A 183 -1.54 -25.51 9.23
N ILE A 184 -1.31 -25.45 7.92
CA ILE A 184 -1.26 -24.18 7.16
C ILE A 184 -2.55 -23.38 7.35
N ASP A 185 -3.72 -24.02 7.26
CA ASP A 185 -5.01 -23.35 7.43
C ASP A 185 -5.18 -22.76 8.84
N ALA A 186 -4.73 -23.46 9.88
CA ALA A 186 -4.82 -22.96 11.25
C ALA A 186 -3.91 -21.73 11.44
N ILE A 187 -2.67 -21.80 10.97
CA ILE A 187 -1.71 -20.70 11.02
C ILE A 187 -2.21 -19.49 10.22
N ALA A 188 -2.73 -19.72 9.01
CA ALA A 188 -3.30 -18.67 8.17
C ALA A 188 -4.48 -17.95 8.87
N ASN A 189 -5.39 -18.71 9.49
CA ASN A 189 -6.51 -18.14 10.24
C ASN A 189 -6.05 -17.32 11.47
N GLU A 190 -5.02 -17.76 12.17
CA GLU A 190 -4.43 -17.03 13.31
C GLU A 190 -3.78 -15.71 12.85
N ILE A 191 -3.04 -15.74 11.74
CA ILE A 191 -2.47 -14.53 11.13
C ILE A 191 -3.57 -13.57 10.68
N VAL A 192 -4.59 -14.07 9.97
CA VAL A 192 -5.74 -13.26 9.55
C VAL A 192 -6.45 -12.65 10.75
N ALA A 193 -6.65 -13.41 11.83
CA ALA A 193 -7.24 -12.90 13.05
C ALA A 193 -6.38 -11.78 13.69
N ALA A 194 -5.06 -11.98 13.76
CA ALA A 194 -4.13 -10.97 14.27
C ALA A 194 -4.15 -9.67 13.42
N MET A 195 -4.23 -9.80 12.09
CA MET A 195 -4.34 -8.65 11.19
C MET A 195 -5.71 -7.96 11.32
N SER A 196 -6.80 -8.72 11.46
CA SER A 196 -8.15 -8.16 11.61
C SER A 196 -8.28 -7.28 12.87
N ALA A 197 -7.55 -7.60 13.94
CA ALA A 197 -7.49 -6.77 15.14
C ALA A 197 -6.87 -5.38 14.90
N MET A 198 -6.08 -5.21 13.83
CA MET A 198 -5.45 -3.95 13.45
C MET A 198 -6.29 -3.11 12.47
N GLU A 199 -7.40 -3.63 11.94
CA GLU A 199 -8.24 -2.93 10.95
C GLU A 199 -8.69 -1.55 11.46
N GLY A 200 -9.25 -1.47 12.66
CA GLY A 200 -9.72 -0.20 13.25
C GLY A 200 -8.61 0.84 13.37
N PRO A 201 -7.48 0.53 14.04
CA PRO A 201 -6.31 1.42 14.10
C PRO A 201 -5.77 1.83 12.73
N LEU A 202 -5.68 0.91 11.77
CA LEU A 202 -5.17 1.17 10.42
C LEU A 202 -6.12 2.05 9.61
N LEU A 203 -7.43 1.86 9.75
CA LEU A 203 -8.45 2.73 9.17
C LEU A 203 -8.35 4.15 9.73
N ALA A 204 -8.16 4.29 11.05
CA ALA A 204 -7.97 5.58 11.69
C ALA A 204 -6.69 6.28 11.21
N ALA A 205 -5.57 5.55 11.11
CA ALA A 205 -4.33 6.07 10.54
C ALA A 205 -4.52 6.50 9.08
N SER A 206 -5.26 5.69 8.30
CA SER A 206 -5.58 6.00 6.90
C SER A 206 -6.37 7.28 6.77
N ALA A 207 -7.41 7.48 7.60
CA ALA A 207 -8.20 8.70 7.64
C ALA A 207 -7.35 9.95 7.97
N VAL A 208 -6.41 9.84 8.90
CA VAL A 208 -5.47 10.93 9.23
C VAL A 208 -4.59 11.27 8.02
N VAL A 209 -4.01 10.26 7.35
CA VAL A 209 -3.16 10.50 6.18
C VAL A 209 -3.99 11.07 5.01
N ILE A 210 -5.22 10.60 4.80
CA ILE A 210 -6.14 11.16 3.79
C ILE A 210 -6.45 12.63 4.09
N ALA A 211 -6.64 13.00 5.36
CA ALA A 211 -6.84 14.40 5.74
C ALA A 211 -5.61 15.27 5.43
N VAL A 212 -4.39 14.74 5.64
CA VAL A 212 -3.14 15.41 5.24
C VAL A 212 -3.07 15.56 3.72
N GLN A 213 -3.38 14.50 2.98
CA GLN A 213 -3.41 14.53 1.51
C GLN A 213 -4.41 15.55 1.00
N TRP A 214 -5.59 15.64 1.61
CA TRP A 214 -6.59 16.65 1.28
C TRP A 214 -6.02 18.06 1.44
N VAL A 215 -5.34 18.37 2.56
CA VAL A 215 -4.68 19.68 2.77
C VAL A 215 -3.63 19.97 1.71
N VAL A 216 -2.84 18.96 1.31
CA VAL A 216 -1.83 19.09 0.25
C VAL A 216 -2.51 19.38 -1.10
N VAL A 217 -3.52 18.60 -1.46
CA VAL A 217 -4.23 18.76 -2.74
C VAL A 217 -4.93 20.11 -2.82
N VAL A 218 -5.63 20.55 -1.77
CA VAL A 218 -6.28 21.88 -1.75
C VAL A 218 -5.26 22.99 -1.93
N GLY A 219 -4.16 22.97 -1.19
CA GLY A 219 -3.12 24.00 -1.32
C GLY A 219 -2.47 24.01 -2.71
N GLY A 220 -2.30 22.85 -3.32
CA GLY A 220 -1.79 22.70 -4.69
C GLY A 220 -2.75 23.24 -5.75
N LEU A 221 -4.04 22.93 -5.61
CA LEU A 221 -5.09 23.44 -6.48
C LEU A 221 -5.24 24.98 -6.37
N GLU A 222 -5.18 25.54 -5.16
CA GLU A 222 -5.19 27.00 -4.93
C GLU A 222 -3.94 27.71 -5.48
N ALA A 223 -2.80 27.01 -5.55
CA ALA A 223 -1.51 27.60 -5.93
C ALA A 223 -1.24 27.49 -7.43
N TYR A 224 -1.55 26.36 -8.05
CA TYR A 224 -1.20 26.09 -9.45
C TYR A 224 -2.40 26.07 -10.40
N HIS A 225 -3.60 25.78 -9.90
CA HIS A 225 -4.82 25.78 -10.72
C HIS A 225 -5.68 27.04 -10.51
N ASP A 226 -5.27 27.93 -9.60
CA ASP A 226 -5.95 29.19 -9.25
C ASP A 226 -7.44 28.99 -8.88
N LEU A 227 -7.74 27.84 -8.27
CA LEU A 227 -9.08 27.56 -7.77
C LEU A 227 -9.32 28.27 -6.45
N ASP A 228 -10.55 28.75 -6.26
CA ASP A 228 -11.02 29.21 -4.96
C ASP A 228 -10.95 28.07 -3.94
N ARG A 229 -10.59 28.40 -2.69
CA ARG A 229 -10.42 27.42 -1.61
C ARG A 229 -11.62 26.49 -1.44
N GLY A 230 -12.84 27.01 -1.54
CA GLY A 230 -14.06 26.20 -1.42
C GLY A 230 -14.15 25.14 -2.52
N VAL A 231 -13.91 25.55 -3.76
CA VAL A 231 -13.95 24.68 -4.94
C VAL A 231 -12.82 23.66 -4.90
N ALA A 232 -11.59 24.09 -4.59
CA ALA A 232 -10.44 23.22 -4.39
C ALA A 232 -10.71 22.19 -3.28
N GLY A 233 -11.32 22.63 -2.18
CA GLY A 233 -11.76 21.78 -1.07
C GLY A 233 -12.75 20.71 -1.49
N THR A 234 -13.73 21.05 -2.32
CA THR A 234 -14.71 20.10 -2.86
C THR A 234 -14.05 19.09 -3.79
N VAL A 235 -13.23 19.53 -4.76
CA VAL A 235 -12.53 18.64 -5.69
C VAL A 235 -11.65 17.65 -4.92
N ALA A 236 -10.82 18.16 -4.00
CA ALA A 236 -9.99 17.33 -3.13
C ALA A 236 -10.83 16.39 -2.24
N GLY A 237 -11.98 16.87 -1.76
CA GLY A 237 -12.90 16.11 -0.90
C GLY A 237 -13.48 14.88 -1.59
N VAL A 238 -13.81 14.98 -2.89
CA VAL A 238 -14.27 13.83 -3.69
C VAL A 238 -13.18 12.75 -3.73
N PHE A 239 -11.94 13.12 -4.00
CA PHE A 239 -10.83 12.17 -4.03
C PHE A 239 -10.51 11.59 -2.64
N ALA A 240 -10.59 12.41 -1.59
CA ALA A 240 -10.41 11.95 -0.22
C ALA A 240 -11.50 10.92 0.18
N LEU A 241 -12.74 11.15 -0.22
CA LEU A 241 -13.83 10.21 0.00
C LEU A 241 -13.59 8.89 -0.75
N LEU A 242 -13.19 8.95 -2.02
CA LEU A 242 -12.84 7.75 -2.79
C LEU A 242 -11.68 6.98 -2.15
N GLY A 243 -10.63 7.68 -1.72
CA GLY A 243 -9.50 7.08 -1.02
C GLY A 243 -9.92 6.41 0.29
N LEU A 244 -10.84 7.01 1.05
CA LEU A 244 -11.35 6.43 2.28
C LEU A 244 -12.21 5.19 2.01
N LEU A 245 -13.02 5.20 0.96
CA LEU A 245 -13.82 4.04 0.55
C LEU A 245 -12.90 2.88 0.12
N ILE A 246 -11.84 3.16 -0.63
CA ILE A 246 -10.84 2.15 -1.01
C ILE A 246 -10.14 1.59 0.23
N ALA A 247 -9.81 2.43 1.21
CA ALA A 247 -9.15 2.00 2.43
C ALA A 247 -10.06 1.20 3.40
N ALA A 248 -11.37 1.18 3.15
CA ALA A 248 -12.36 0.52 3.99
C ALA A 248 -12.83 -0.84 3.45
N VAL A 249 -12.28 -1.29 2.32
CA VAL A 249 -12.59 -2.55 1.63
C VAL A 249 -11.33 -3.41 1.61
#